data_AF-A0A836Q1H0-F1
#
_entry.id   AF-A0A836Q1H0-F1
#
_cell.length_a   1.000
_cell.length_b   1.000
_cell.length_c   1.000
_cell.angle_alpha   90.00
_cell.angle_beta   90.00
_cell.angle_gamma   90.00
#
_symmetry.space_group_name_H-M   'P 1'
#
loop_
_entity.id
_entity.type
_entity.pdbx_description
1 polymer ?
#
loop_
_entity_poly.entity_id
_entity_poly.type
_entity_poly.pdbx_seq_one_letter_code
_entity_poly.pdbx_strand_id
1 'polypeptide(L)'
;MSDNTEEKLDAPKVQKAAEAVVDAGVISGQTNQGEHNKAFKLLHAEDKNPSGIMPALHENFGIVGELDESDMGSKVRGDSDVIALRDDYLNRGDHIIEAAKRVPRNGDNPLLKDFFKDYKTPVMDAYEYSKSLKEGQPGKSKTLEDVVERLMDCPWLDKLRVKYDSKASNPEYNNLESTVTLRPQDAIRQTENFAHEGFHATHQFLSKLYDHGKVSPREFEDIYMSGEADSMLTESRVQRDLNPNGEPTKFHFYRADGQTDSIKIQEYADKYGKQALVEFLRTAKPVGANARPYGEHYSSFYKAYVDNFDQNKPAVDKYITQWVASGHKREDI
;
A
#
# COMPACT_ATOMS: atom_id res chain seq x y z
N MET A 1 -45.72 4.07 31.83
CA MET A 1 -45.33 5.37 31.23
C MET A 1 -43.81 5.34 31.04
N SER A 2 -43.22 6.37 30.44
CA SER A 2 -41.77 6.51 30.23
C SER A 2 -41.04 6.69 31.59
N ASP A 3 -39.70 6.69 31.70
CA ASP A 3 -38.77 7.61 31.01
C ASP A 3 -37.47 6.99 30.49
N ASN A 4 -36.91 7.65 29.47
CA ASN A 4 -35.60 7.35 28.90
C ASN A 4 -34.48 7.99 29.75
N THR A 5 -33.38 7.27 29.92
CA THR A 5 -32.06 7.86 30.21
C THR A 5 -31.22 7.86 28.93
N GLU A 6 -31.16 9.01 28.24
CA GLU A 6 -30.16 9.22 27.18
C GLU A 6 -28.77 9.41 27.79
N GLU A 7 -27.91 8.41 27.69
CA GLU A 7 -26.50 8.54 28.07
C GLU A 7 -25.71 9.27 26.96
N LYS A 8 -25.55 10.59 27.12
CA LYS A 8 -24.80 11.43 26.18
C LYS A 8 -23.30 11.27 26.42
N LEU A 9 -22.65 10.51 25.54
CA LEU A 9 -21.19 10.40 25.45
C LEU A 9 -20.62 11.68 24.83
N ASP A 10 -20.19 12.62 25.67
CA ASP A 10 -19.43 13.79 25.24
C ASP A 10 -18.01 13.41 24.75
N ALA A 11 -17.53 14.10 23.73
CA ALA A 11 -16.20 13.87 23.17
C ALA A 11 -15.08 14.41 24.09
N PRO A 12 -13.99 13.65 24.34
CA PRO A 12 -12.90 14.09 25.21
C PRO A 12 -12.12 15.25 24.61
N LYS A 13 -11.84 16.28 25.43
CA LYS A 13 -11.06 17.47 25.04
C LYS A 13 -9.57 17.22 25.23
N VAL A 14 -8.76 17.56 24.23
CA VAL A 14 -7.29 17.40 24.24
C VAL A 14 -6.60 18.75 24.49
N GLN A 15 -5.52 18.76 25.29
CA GLN A 15 -4.63 19.90 25.50
C GLN A 15 -3.19 19.56 25.05
N LYS A 16 -2.36 20.57 24.78
CA LYS A 16 -1.00 20.43 24.21
C LYS A 16 0.13 20.73 25.21
N ALA A 17 1.16 19.89 25.19
CA ALA A 17 2.56 20.13 25.56
C ALA A 17 3.41 19.08 24.80
N ALA A 18 4.60 19.28 24.21
CA ALA A 18 5.74 20.20 24.36
C ALA A 18 6.99 19.52 25.00
N GLU A 19 7.98 19.26 24.12
CA GLU A 19 9.45 19.14 24.34
C GLU A 19 10.08 18.16 25.36
N ALA A 20 10.98 17.29 24.86
CA ALA A 20 12.29 16.91 25.45
C ALA A 20 13.13 16.05 24.46
N VAL A 21 14.47 16.03 24.58
CA VAL A 21 15.43 15.43 23.61
C VAL A 21 16.71 14.91 24.33
N VAL A 22 17.59 14.15 23.64
CA VAL A 22 19.01 13.78 24.00
C VAL A 22 19.12 12.55 24.96
N ASP A 23 20.08 11.60 24.92
CA ASP A 23 21.43 11.49 24.28
C ASP A 23 21.78 10.07 23.75
N ALA A 24 23.03 9.82 23.26
CA ALA A 24 23.50 8.52 22.73
C ALA A 24 25.00 8.17 22.94
N GLY A 25 25.34 6.86 22.88
CA GLY A 25 26.73 6.30 22.76
C GLY A 25 26.71 4.79 22.39
N VAL A 26 27.67 4.12 21.70
CA VAL A 26 29.08 4.32 21.24
C VAL A 26 30.15 3.73 22.20
N ILE A 27 31.05 2.78 21.82
CA ILE A 27 31.09 1.79 20.71
C ILE A 27 32.17 0.69 20.95
N SER A 28 31.97 -0.56 20.48
CA SER A 28 33.03 -1.55 20.12
C SER A 28 32.44 -2.74 19.32
N GLY A 29 33.15 -3.48 18.45
CA GLY A 29 34.51 -3.24 17.95
C GLY A 29 35.10 -4.39 17.09
N GLN A 30 34.60 -4.61 15.86
CA GLN A 30 35.29 -5.43 14.83
C GLN A 30 35.14 -4.82 13.42
N THR A 31 36.27 -4.68 12.71
CA THR A 31 36.41 -4.17 11.33
C THR A 31 36.71 -5.34 10.38
N ASN A 32 36.40 -5.34 9.07
CA ASN A 32 36.34 -4.22 8.11
C ASN A 32 34.99 -4.02 7.39
N GLN A 33 33.98 -4.88 7.58
CA GLN A 33 32.66 -4.69 6.95
C GLN A 33 31.93 -3.43 7.49
N GLY A 34 32.38 -2.92 8.64
CA GLY A 34 31.92 -1.68 9.25
C GLY A 34 32.40 -0.39 8.56
N GLU A 35 33.40 -0.41 7.67
CA GLU A 35 33.88 0.81 6.99
C GLU A 35 33.13 1.08 5.69
N HIS A 36 32.86 0.06 4.87
CA HIS A 36 31.88 0.18 3.77
C HIS A 36 30.49 0.54 4.31
N ASN A 37 30.04 -0.10 5.40
CA ASN A 37 28.80 0.29 6.06
C ASN A 37 28.87 1.66 6.76
N LYS A 38 30.04 2.19 7.10
CA LYS A 38 30.18 3.59 7.56
C LYS A 38 30.10 4.57 6.42
N ALA A 39 30.73 4.32 5.28
CA ALA A 39 30.59 5.17 4.09
C ALA A 39 29.13 5.20 3.61
N PHE A 40 28.52 4.03 3.47
CA PHE A 40 27.11 3.88 3.07
C PHE A 40 26.14 4.49 4.10
N LYS A 41 26.42 4.37 5.41
CA LYS A 41 25.60 5.05 6.43
C LYS A 41 25.91 6.54 6.58
N LEU A 42 27.12 7.04 6.33
CA LEU A 42 27.40 8.47 6.38
C LEU A 42 26.69 9.21 5.24
N LEU A 43 26.64 8.61 4.04
CA LEU A 43 25.82 9.08 2.92
C LEU A 43 24.30 9.02 3.17
N HIS A 44 23.85 8.36 4.25
CA HIS A 44 22.42 8.15 4.56
C HIS A 44 22.05 8.41 6.04
N ALA A 45 22.90 9.12 6.81
CA ALA A 45 22.65 9.41 8.23
C ALA A 45 22.58 10.90 8.57
N GLU A 46 22.94 11.79 7.64
CA GLU A 46 22.65 13.23 7.75
C GLU A 46 21.25 13.56 7.20
N ASP A 47 20.75 12.82 6.20
CA ASP A 47 19.33 12.87 5.79
C ASP A 47 18.42 12.10 6.76
N LYS A 48 18.26 12.67 7.98
CA LYS A 48 17.21 12.27 8.93
C LYS A 48 15.82 12.80 8.54
N ASN A 49 15.44 12.58 7.28
CA ASN A 49 14.08 12.67 6.79
C ASN A 49 14.00 11.84 5.50
N PRO A 50 13.42 10.61 5.51
CA PRO A 50 12.96 10.00 4.27
C PRO A 50 11.89 10.93 3.68
N SER A 51 12.23 11.58 2.57
CA SER A 51 11.47 12.68 1.98
C SER A 51 10.19 12.15 1.31
N GLY A 52 9.18 11.89 2.15
CA GLY A 52 7.89 11.39 1.71
C GLY A 52 7.27 12.32 0.68
N ILE A 53 7.15 11.82 -0.56
CA ILE A 53 6.05 12.06 -1.53
C ILE A 53 6.27 11.37 -2.87
N MET A 54 7.51 11.03 -3.28
CA MET A 54 7.74 10.41 -4.60
C MET A 54 8.76 9.25 -4.73
N PRO A 55 9.64 8.93 -3.76
CA PRO A 55 10.66 9.80 -3.15
C PRO A 55 11.47 10.55 -4.23
N ALA A 56 10.88 11.62 -4.76
CA ALA A 56 11.26 12.31 -5.99
C ALA A 56 11.27 11.41 -7.26
N LEU A 57 11.14 12.02 -8.45
CA LEU A 57 11.25 11.30 -9.73
C LEU A 57 12.71 10.96 -10.13
N HIS A 58 13.60 10.84 -9.14
CA HIS A 58 15.04 10.64 -9.33
C HIS A 58 15.38 9.15 -9.20
N GLU A 59 15.48 8.48 -10.36
CA GLU A 59 16.62 7.63 -10.77
C GLU A 59 16.17 6.53 -11.75
N ASN A 60 15.03 5.88 -11.51
CA ASN A 60 14.70 4.59 -12.16
C ASN A 60 13.50 4.60 -13.13
N PHE A 61 13.32 5.68 -13.90
CA PHE A 61 12.39 5.71 -15.06
C PHE A 61 13.04 5.39 -16.42
N GLY A 62 14.30 4.92 -16.44
CA GLY A 62 14.71 3.87 -17.39
C GLY A 62 15.17 4.25 -18.80
N ILE A 63 15.84 5.40 -19.01
CA ILE A 63 16.68 5.68 -20.19
C ILE A 63 17.86 6.55 -19.67
N VAL A 64 19.14 6.38 -19.99
CA VAL A 64 19.80 5.72 -21.14
C VAL A 64 20.90 4.75 -20.69
N GLY A 65 21.00 3.61 -21.38
CA GLY A 65 22.16 2.73 -21.38
C GLY A 65 22.00 1.73 -22.52
N GLU A 66 22.77 1.88 -23.61
CA GLU A 66 22.74 0.94 -24.72
C GLU A 66 23.42 -0.36 -24.28
N LEU A 67 22.67 -1.47 -24.27
CA LEU A 67 23.26 -2.81 -24.17
C LEU A 67 23.91 -3.12 -25.52
N ASP A 68 25.24 -3.09 -25.58
CA ASP A 68 25.97 -3.53 -26.78
C ASP A 68 26.12 -5.06 -26.80
N GLU A 69 26.54 -5.61 -27.94
CA GLU A 69 26.59 -7.07 -28.13
C GLU A 69 27.64 -7.79 -27.25
N SER A 70 28.49 -7.07 -26.50
CA SER A 70 29.48 -7.65 -25.58
C SER A 70 28.88 -8.13 -24.26
N ASP A 71 27.71 -7.63 -23.85
CA ASP A 71 26.97 -8.17 -22.70
C ASP A 71 26.40 -9.58 -22.96
N MET A 72 26.38 -10.06 -24.22
CA MET A 72 26.08 -11.45 -24.55
C MET A 72 27.28 -12.39 -24.31
N GLY A 73 27.72 -12.43 -23.04
CA GLY A 73 28.94 -13.04 -22.48
C GLY A 73 29.15 -14.56 -22.59
N SER A 74 28.68 -15.20 -23.65
CA SER A 74 29.20 -16.46 -24.23
C SER A 74 28.92 -17.83 -23.57
N LYS A 75 28.52 -18.76 -24.46
CA LYS A 75 28.85 -20.21 -24.53
C LYS A 75 28.29 -21.21 -23.49
N VAL A 76 27.28 -21.92 -23.99
CA VAL A 76 26.93 -23.32 -23.68
C VAL A 76 28.14 -24.26 -23.62
N ARG A 77 28.19 -25.07 -22.57
CA ARG A 77 28.46 -26.53 -22.58
C ARG A 77 27.29 -27.17 -21.81
N GLY A 78 26.76 -28.33 -22.20
CA GLY A 78 27.43 -29.63 -22.12
C GLY A 78 27.29 -30.13 -20.66
N ASP A 79 26.54 -31.18 -20.33
CA ASP A 79 26.17 -32.34 -21.17
C ASP A 79 24.70 -32.81 -21.00
N SER A 80 24.42 -34.03 -21.46
CA SER A 80 23.12 -34.67 -21.72
C SER A 80 22.11 -34.72 -20.56
N ASP A 81 20.82 -34.68 -20.94
CA ASP A 81 19.82 -35.74 -20.63
C ASP A 81 18.37 -35.32 -20.96
N VAL A 82 18.11 -34.06 -21.33
CA VAL A 82 16.74 -33.54 -21.58
C VAL A 82 16.39 -33.42 -23.08
N ILE A 83 16.81 -34.38 -23.91
CA ILE A 83 16.42 -34.51 -25.32
C ILE A 83 15.78 -35.88 -25.56
N ALA A 84 14.59 -36.07 -24.98
CA ALA A 84 13.82 -37.33 -25.10
C ALA A 84 12.29 -37.16 -25.10
N LEU A 85 11.76 -35.92 -25.03
CA LEU A 85 10.32 -35.66 -24.85
C LEU A 85 9.76 -34.51 -25.71
N ARG A 86 10.52 -33.96 -26.67
CA ARG A 86 10.13 -32.72 -27.36
C ARG A 86 9.30 -32.91 -28.64
N ASP A 87 9.40 -34.08 -29.29
CA ASP A 87 8.91 -34.23 -30.67
C ASP A 87 7.52 -34.90 -30.78
N ASP A 88 7.04 -35.54 -29.71
CA ASP A 88 5.76 -36.28 -29.70
C ASP A 88 4.53 -35.41 -29.33
N TYR A 89 4.75 -34.19 -28.83
CA TYR A 89 3.70 -33.32 -28.30
C TYR A 89 3.12 -32.30 -29.31
N LEU A 90 3.66 -32.21 -30.52
CA LEU A 90 3.27 -31.20 -31.53
C LEU A 90 2.18 -31.68 -32.52
N ASN A 91 1.51 -32.79 -32.25
CA ASN A 91 0.59 -33.45 -33.21
C ASN A 91 -0.76 -33.90 -32.61
N ARG A 92 -1.24 -33.23 -31.56
CA ARG A 92 -2.63 -33.33 -31.07
C ARG A 92 -3.18 -31.93 -30.79
N GLY A 93 -4.47 -31.75 -31.07
CA GLY A 93 -5.10 -30.44 -31.29
C GLY A 93 -5.11 -29.48 -30.10
N ASP A 94 -5.51 -28.24 -30.41
CA ASP A 94 -5.36 -27.04 -29.58
C ASP A 94 -5.93 -27.14 -28.16
N HIS A 95 -5.11 -27.64 -27.26
CA HIS A 95 -5.23 -27.42 -25.82
C HIS A 95 -4.13 -26.47 -25.40
N ILE A 96 -4.49 -25.20 -25.22
CA ILE A 96 -3.64 -24.24 -24.51
C ILE A 96 -3.49 -24.79 -23.09
N ILE A 97 -2.34 -25.38 -22.78
CA ILE A 97 -1.98 -25.75 -21.42
C ILE A 97 -1.68 -24.44 -20.69
N GLU A 98 -2.72 -23.85 -20.12
CA GLU A 98 -2.61 -22.68 -19.26
C GLU A 98 -1.65 -23.02 -18.11
N ALA A 99 -0.56 -22.25 -18.01
CA ALA A 99 0.51 -22.55 -17.09
C ALA A 99 0.00 -22.50 -15.65
N ALA A 100 0.13 -23.61 -14.91
CA ALA A 100 -0.45 -23.74 -13.58
C ALA A 100 0.06 -22.63 -12.63
N LYS A 101 -0.85 -21.77 -12.18
CA LYS A 101 -0.53 -20.58 -11.38
C LYS A 101 0.31 -20.93 -10.15
N ARG A 102 1.40 -20.18 -9.94
CA ARG A 102 2.38 -20.37 -8.87
C ARG A 102 1.82 -19.99 -7.51
N VAL A 103 1.97 -20.85 -6.51
CA VAL A 103 1.74 -20.46 -5.10
C VAL A 103 2.92 -19.59 -4.63
N PRO A 104 2.69 -18.39 -4.07
CA PRO A 104 3.74 -17.52 -3.54
C PRO A 104 4.57 -18.16 -2.44
N ARG A 105 5.84 -17.76 -2.35
CA ARG A 105 6.78 -18.14 -1.30
C ARG A 105 7.27 -16.90 -0.55
N ASN A 106 7.70 -17.08 0.70
CA ASN A 106 8.37 -16.01 1.44
C ASN A 106 9.65 -15.57 0.71
N GLY A 107 9.73 -14.29 0.36
CA GLY A 107 10.79 -13.71 -0.47
C GLY A 107 10.42 -13.50 -1.93
N ASP A 108 9.26 -14.00 -2.39
CA ASP A 108 8.76 -13.70 -3.74
C ASP A 108 8.37 -12.22 -3.83
N ASN A 109 8.77 -11.55 -4.92
CA ASN A 109 8.50 -10.13 -5.18
C ASN A 109 8.11 -9.86 -6.66
N PRO A 110 7.06 -10.52 -7.20
CA PRO A 110 6.54 -10.29 -8.55
C PRO A 110 6.09 -8.84 -8.78
N LEU A 111 6.06 -8.42 -10.05
CA LEU A 111 5.30 -7.23 -10.46
C LEU A 111 3.80 -7.52 -10.29
N LEU A 112 3.00 -6.50 -10.04
CA LEU A 112 1.57 -6.66 -9.74
C LEU A 112 0.79 -7.27 -10.92
N LYS A 113 1.18 -6.94 -12.17
CA LYS A 113 0.64 -7.59 -13.39
C LYS A 113 0.88 -9.11 -13.41
N ASP A 114 2.06 -9.55 -12.94
CA ASP A 114 2.46 -10.96 -12.91
C ASP A 114 1.78 -11.69 -11.74
N PHE A 115 1.59 -10.99 -10.61
CA PHE A 115 0.81 -11.46 -9.45
C PHE A 115 -0.64 -11.77 -9.81
N PHE A 116 -1.33 -10.91 -10.57
CA PHE A 116 -2.71 -11.16 -11.01
C PHE A 116 -2.80 -12.36 -11.97
N LYS A 117 -1.88 -12.44 -12.93
CA LYS A 117 -1.89 -13.43 -14.01
C LYS A 117 -1.37 -14.80 -13.57
N ASP A 118 -0.14 -14.84 -13.06
CA ASP A 118 0.67 -16.06 -12.96
C ASP A 118 0.73 -16.66 -11.54
N TYR A 119 0.19 -15.97 -10.51
CA TYR A 119 0.18 -16.47 -9.13
C TYR A 119 -1.22 -16.88 -8.65
N LYS A 120 -1.27 -17.93 -7.82
CA LYS A 120 -2.46 -18.34 -7.07
C LYS A 120 -2.37 -17.78 -5.66
N THR A 121 -3.23 -16.81 -5.34
CA THR A 121 -3.19 -16.06 -4.08
C THR A 121 -4.58 -15.97 -3.45
N PRO A 122 -4.72 -15.83 -2.13
CA PRO A 122 -6.02 -15.62 -1.48
C PRO A 122 -6.79 -14.42 -2.07
N VAL A 123 -6.06 -13.36 -2.43
CA VAL A 123 -6.59 -12.15 -3.06
C VAL A 123 -7.29 -12.48 -4.39
N MET A 124 -6.60 -13.21 -5.28
CA MET A 124 -7.16 -13.56 -6.59
C MET A 124 -8.21 -14.66 -6.51
N ASP A 125 -8.04 -15.65 -5.64
CA ASP A 125 -9.06 -16.67 -5.38
C ASP A 125 -10.37 -16.01 -4.86
N ALA A 126 -10.27 -14.98 -4.00
CA ALA A 126 -11.42 -14.22 -3.52
C ALA A 126 -12.02 -13.28 -4.58
N TYR A 127 -11.19 -12.59 -5.37
CA TYR A 127 -11.62 -11.72 -6.46
C TYR A 127 -12.40 -12.50 -7.52
N GLU A 128 -11.84 -13.58 -8.08
CA GLU A 128 -12.49 -14.38 -9.11
C GLU A 128 -13.78 -15.05 -8.60
N TYR A 129 -13.77 -15.52 -7.33
CA TYR A 129 -14.98 -16.00 -6.68
C TYR A 129 -16.05 -14.90 -6.59
N SER A 130 -15.67 -13.68 -6.19
CA SER A 130 -16.57 -12.53 -6.16
C SER A 130 -17.10 -12.17 -7.56
N LYS A 131 -16.27 -12.15 -8.62
CA LYS A 131 -16.70 -11.96 -10.01
C LYS A 131 -17.77 -12.98 -10.43
N SER A 132 -17.66 -14.24 -9.97
CA SER A 132 -18.61 -15.31 -10.28
C SER A 132 -19.97 -15.18 -9.58
N LEU A 133 -20.05 -14.39 -8.51
CA LEU A 133 -21.24 -14.22 -7.68
C LEU A 133 -22.09 -13.01 -8.10
N LYS A 134 -23.40 -13.11 -7.82
CA LYS A 134 -24.38 -12.02 -7.91
C LYS A 134 -24.37 -11.16 -6.64
N GLU A 135 -24.86 -9.94 -6.77
CA GLU A 135 -25.07 -9.04 -5.63
C GLU A 135 -25.93 -9.71 -4.53
N GLY A 136 -25.54 -9.52 -3.27
CA GLY A 136 -26.20 -10.11 -2.10
C GLY A 136 -25.85 -11.57 -1.79
N GLN A 137 -24.99 -12.24 -2.58
CA GLN A 137 -24.51 -13.58 -2.24
C GLN A 137 -23.31 -13.54 -1.27
N PRO A 138 -23.18 -14.46 -0.29
CA PRO A 138 -22.04 -14.48 0.63
C PRO A 138 -20.70 -14.64 -0.10
N GLY A 139 -19.73 -13.78 0.20
CA GLY A 139 -18.44 -13.72 -0.50
C GLY A 139 -18.41 -12.80 -1.73
N LYS A 140 -19.54 -12.17 -2.10
CA LYS A 140 -19.55 -11.08 -3.10
C LYS A 140 -19.05 -9.79 -2.45
N SER A 141 -17.80 -9.42 -2.70
CA SER A 141 -17.28 -8.09 -2.39
C SER A 141 -17.05 -7.28 -3.65
N LYS A 142 -18.03 -6.43 -3.99
CA LYS A 142 -17.81 -5.39 -5.00
C LYS A 142 -16.63 -4.49 -4.62
N THR A 143 -16.41 -4.24 -3.32
CA THR A 143 -15.27 -3.45 -2.84
C THR A 143 -13.91 -4.07 -3.26
N LEU A 144 -13.78 -5.39 -3.20
CA LEU A 144 -12.57 -6.08 -3.68
C LEU A 144 -12.44 -6.00 -5.21
N GLU A 145 -13.56 -6.15 -5.94
CA GLU A 145 -13.59 -6.02 -7.40
C GLU A 145 -13.15 -4.63 -7.85
N ASP A 146 -13.76 -3.57 -7.30
CA ASP A 146 -13.46 -2.17 -7.62
C ASP A 146 -11.98 -1.82 -7.34
N VAL A 147 -11.35 -2.41 -6.31
CA VAL A 147 -9.91 -2.19 -5.99
C VAL A 147 -8.98 -2.98 -6.93
N VAL A 148 -9.29 -4.24 -7.23
CA VAL A 148 -8.45 -5.07 -8.10
C VAL A 148 -8.49 -4.56 -9.55
N GLU A 149 -9.68 -4.23 -10.06
CA GLU A 149 -9.85 -3.63 -11.40
C GLU A 149 -9.11 -2.29 -11.47
N ARG A 150 -9.29 -1.41 -10.48
CA ARG A 150 -8.56 -0.13 -10.43
C ARG A 150 -7.04 -0.28 -10.41
N LEU A 151 -6.51 -1.30 -9.73
CA LEU A 151 -5.08 -1.60 -9.74
C LEU A 151 -4.61 -2.10 -11.11
N MET A 152 -5.43 -2.87 -11.84
CA MET A 152 -5.15 -3.29 -13.22
C MET A 152 -5.12 -2.11 -14.19
N ASP A 153 -5.97 -1.11 -13.98
CA ASP A 153 -6.07 0.08 -14.84
C ASP A 153 -5.03 1.17 -14.53
N CYS A 154 -4.27 1.05 -13.43
CA CYS A 154 -3.25 2.03 -13.03
C CYS A 154 -2.15 2.20 -14.11
N PRO A 155 -1.87 3.43 -14.61
CA PRO A 155 -0.79 3.72 -15.57
C PRO A 155 0.65 3.40 -15.13
N TRP A 156 0.83 2.86 -13.92
CA TRP A 156 2.08 2.40 -13.32
C TRP A 156 2.02 0.96 -12.77
N LEU A 157 1.01 0.16 -13.16
CA LEU A 157 0.89 -1.28 -12.85
C LEU A 157 2.18 -2.07 -13.16
N ASP A 158 2.92 -1.64 -14.18
CA ASP A 158 4.19 -2.23 -14.62
C ASP A 158 5.35 -2.05 -13.63
N LYS A 159 5.21 -1.12 -12.67
CA LYS A 159 6.19 -0.85 -11.59
C LYS A 159 5.72 -1.34 -10.21
N LEU A 160 4.40 -1.42 -9.99
CA LEU A 160 3.84 -1.94 -8.74
C LEU A 160 4.29 -3.39 -8.49
N ARG A 161 4.50 -3.73 -7.22
CA ARG A 161 5.01 -5.03 -6.77
C ARG A 161 4.23 -5.58 -5.58
N VAL A 162 4.26 -6.90 -5.44
CA VAL A 162 3.72 -7.59 -4.26
C VAL A 162 4.81 -8.45 -3.62
N LYS A 163 5.28 -8.03 -2.44
CA LYS A 163 6.34 -8.72 -1.69
C LYS A 163 5.74 -9.63 -0.62
N TYR A 164 6.06 -10.92 -0.67
CA TYR A 164 5.66 -11.87 0.35
C TYR A 164 6.69 -11.96 1.49
N ASP A 165 6.35 -11.47 2.68
CA ASP A 165 7.25 -11.40 3.84
C ASP A 165 6.56 -11.85 5.13
N SER A 166 6.97 -13.00 5.68
CA SER A 166 6.45 -13.56 6.93
C SER A 166 6.96 -12.88 8.19
N LYS A 167 7.97 -12.00 8.07
CA LYS A 167 8.59 -11.28 9.19
C LYS A 167 8.11 -9.83 9.31
N ALA A 168 7.30 -9.33 8.38
CA ALA A 168 6.73 -7.99 8.47
C ALA A 168 5.83 -7.83 9.72
N SER A 169 6.15 -6.85 10.57
CA SER A 169 5.31 -6.48 11.72
C SER A 169 4.11 -5.64 11.29
N ASN A 170 4.38 -4.57 10.53
CA ASN A 170 3.42 -3.70 9.88
C ASN A 170 3.71 -3.70 8.37
N PRO A 171 2.94 -4.44 7.55
CA PRO A 171 3.17 -4.54 6.11
C PRO A 171 2.47 -3.40 5.34
N GLU A 172 2.88 -2.16 5.63
CA GLU A 172 2.41 -0.92 4.97
C GLU A 172 2.90 -0.82 3.50
N TYR A 173 2.21 -0.07 2.64
CA TYR A 173 2.61 0.19 1.25
C TYR A 173 3.89 1.02 1.20
N ASN A 174 4.97 0.42 0.69
CA ASN A 174 6.24 1.11 0.56
C ASN A 174 6.27 1.93 -0.74
N ASN A 175 5.94 3.21 -0.63
CA ASN A 175 6.06 4.22 -1.69
C ASN A 175 7.46 4.26 -2.35
N LEU A 176 8.54 4.00 -1.60
CA LEU A 176 9.90 4.00 -2.12
C LEU A 176 10.15 2.83 -3.09
N GLU A 177 9.55 1.68 -2.80
CA GLU A 177 9.74 0.42 -3.54
C GLU A 177 8.55 0.10 -4.47
N SER A 178 7.54 0.98 -4.55
CA SER A 178 6.25 0.72 -5.21
C SER A 178 5.62 -0.63 -4.82
N THR A 179 5.79 -1.03 -3.55
CA THR A 179 5.59 -2.41 -3.09
C THR A 179 4.50 -2.52 -2.02
N VAL A 180 3.46 -3.31 -2.33
CA VAL A 180 2.52 -3.85 -1.33
C VAL A 180 3.17 -5.05 -0.65
N THR A 181 3.30 -5.05 0.67
CA THR A 181 3.80 -6.22 1.41
C THR A 181 2.62 -7.09 1.85
N LEU A 182 2.70 -8.40 1.63
CA LEU A 182 1.73 -9.37 2.15
C LEU A 182 2.41 -10.39 3.06
N ARG A 183 1.75 -10.72 4.16
CA ARG A 183 2.19 -11.79 5.07
C ARG A 183 1.51 -13.09 4.63
N PRO A 184 2.21 -14.20 4.38
CA PRO A 184 1.62 -15.44 3.84
C PRO A 184 0.73 -16.22 4.85
N GLN A 185 0.24 -15.57 5.91
CA GLN A 185 -0.52 -16.16 7.00
C GLN A 185 -1.84 -15.42 7.20
N ASP A 186 -2.92 -16.18 7.38
CA ASP A 186 -4.34 -15.78 7.27
C ASP A 186 -4.73 -15.26 5.87
N ALA A 187 -5.65 -15.97 5.21
CA ALA A 187 -6.12 -15.68 3.85
C ALA A 187 -7.04 -14.44 3.78
N ILE A 188 -7.80 -14.20 4.84
CA ILE A 188 -8.75 -13.08 4.93
C ILE A 188 -7.95 -11.82 5.26
N ARG A 189 -7.07 -11.86 6.26
CA ARG A 189 -6.17 -10.73 6.57
C ARG A 189 -5.23 -10.37 5.42
N GLN A 190 -4.79 -11.32 4.59
CA GLN A 190 -4.08 -11.02 3.34
C GLN A 190 -4.92 -10.20 2.36
N THR A 191 -6.21 -10.51 2.24
CA THR A 191 -7.10 -9.87 1.26
C THR A 191 -7.55 -8.49 1.73
N GLU A 192 -7.80 -8.33 3.04
CA GLU A 192 -8.00 -7.03 3.71
C GLU A 192 -6.78 -6.12 3.55
N ASN A 193 -5.58 -6.61 3.90
CA ASN A 193 -4.34 -5.83 3.80
C ASN A 193 -4.01 -5.48 2.34
N PHE A 194 -4.29 -6.37 1.38
CA PHE A 194 -4.16 -6.05 -0.04
C PHE A 194 -5.15 -4.96 -0.46
N ALA A 195 -6.39 -4.97 0.05
CA ALA A 195 -7.37 -3.92 -0.26
C ALA A 195 -6.98 -2.56 0.34
N HIS A 196 -6.46 -2.54 1.56
CA HIS A 196 -5.94 -1.34 2.22
C HIS A 196 -4.75 -0.75 1.45
N GLU A 197 -3.68 -1.53 1.26
CA GLU A 197 -2.45 -1.05 0.63
C GLU A 197 -2.61 -0.85 -0.88
N GLY A 198 -3.52 -1.59 -1.50
CA GLY A 198 -3.98 -1.39 -2.86
C GLY A 198 -4.61 -0.01 -3.05
N PHE A 199 -5.44 0.44 -2.10
CA PHE A 199 -6.00 1.80 -2.13
C PHE A 199 -4.87 2.85 -2.20
N HIS A 200 -3.86 2.75 -1.33
CA HIS A 200 -2.70 3.65 -1.34
C HIS A 200 -1.88 3.54 -2.65
N ALA A 201 -1.64 2.33 -3.16
CA ALA A 201 -0.91 2.10 -4.41
C ALA A 201 -1.63 2.66 -5.67
N THR A 202 -2.96 2.87 -5.59
CA THR A 202 -3.75 3.54 -6.66
C THR A 202 -3.73 5.07 -6.58
N HIS A 203 -3.07 5.66 -5.56
CA HIS A 203 -2.79 7.09 -5.39
C HIS A 203 -3.98 8.02 -5.70
N GLN A 204 -5.15 7.79 -5.08
CA GLN A 204 -6.45 8.43 -5.40
C GLN A 204 -6.58 9.92 -5.00
N PHE A 205 -5.46 10.64 -4.99
CA PHE A 205 -5.30 12.01 -4.53
C PHE A 205 -4.44 12.90 -5.46
N LEU A 206 -3.96 12.37 -6.58
CA LEU A 206 -3.06 13.08 -7.50
C LEU A 206 -3.72 14.29 -8.17
N SER A 207 -4.97 14.20 -8.65
CA SER A 207 -5.67 15.40 -9.19
C SER A 207 -5.82 16.47 -8.12
N LYS A 208 -6.29 16.06 -6.94
CA LYS A 208 -6.51 16.90 -5.74
C LYS A 208 -5.24 17.61 -5.28
N LEU A 209 -4.07 16.99 -5.47
CA LEU A 209 -2.76 17.55 -5.13
C LEU A 209 -2.07 18.33 -6.26
N TYR A 210 -2.44 18.20 -7.54
CA TYR A 210 -1.64 18.76 -8.65
C TYR A 210 -2.43 19.56 -9.71
N ASP A 211 -3.77 19.49 -9.76
CA ASP A 211 -4.55 20.15 -10.81
C ASP A 211 -4.61 21.68 -10.70
N HIS A 212 -4.54 22.22 -9.47
CA HIS A 212 -4.81 23.63 -9.18
C HIS A 212 -3.62 24.39 -8.58
N GLY A 213 -2.42 23.82 -8.71
CA GLY A 213 -1.20 24.33 -8.07
C GLY A 213 -0.93 23.68 -6.72
N LYS A 214 -0.07 24.31 -5.93
CA LYS A 214 0.31 23.85 -4.58
C LYS A 214 -0.85 24.10 -3.61
N VAL A 215 -1.45 23.04 -3.06
CA VAL A 215 -2.45 23.15 -2.00
C VAL A 215 -1.82 23.65 -0.69
N SER A 216 -2.62 24.18 0.24
CA SER A 216 -2.15 24.64 1.54
C SER A 216 -1.76 23.47 2.48
N PRO A 217 -1.06 23.71 3.60
CA PRO A 217 -0.66 22.63 4.53
C PRO A 217 -1.86 21.84 5.07
N ARG A 218 -3.00 22.51 5.29
CA ARG A 218 -4.20 21.86 5.82
C ARG A 218 -4.95 21.07 4.75
N GLU A 219 -5.05 21.60 3.52
CA GLU A 219 -5.65 20.87 2.41
C GLU A 219 -4.84 19.61 2.08
N PHE A 220 -3.51 19.71 2.10
CA PHE A 220 -2.61 18.54 1.98
C PHE A 220 -2.90 17.49 3.07
N GLU A 221 -2.94 17.91 4.33
CA GLU A 221 -3.25 17.03 5.48
C GLU A 221 -4.63 16.38 5.33
N ASP A 222 -5.65 17.15 4.93
CA ASP A 222 -7.03 16.70 4.77
C ASP A 222 -7.21 15.75 3.58
N ILE A 223 -6.47 15.93 2.48
CA ILE A 223 -6.44 15.00 1.35
C ILE A 223 -5.90 13.63 1.77
N TYR A 224 -4.73 13.58 2.44
CA TYR A 224 -4.15 12.32 2.90
C TYR A 224 -4.98 11.65 4.01
N MET A 225 -5.45 12.40 5.00
CA MET A 225 -6.32 11.87 6.05
C MET A 225 -7.65 11.33 5.52
N SER A 226 -8.21 11.96 4.47
CA SER A 226 -9.40 11.48 3.77
C SER A 226 -9.13 10.18 3.01
N GLY A 227 -7.93 10.00 2.46
CA GLY A 227 -7.46 8.75 1.85
C GLY A 227 -7.28 7.61 2.85
N GLU A 228 -6.64 7.86 4.00
CA GLU A 228 -6.47 6.86 5.08
C GLU A 228 -7.82 6.40 5.66
N ALA A 229 -8.79 7.33 5.78
CA ALA A 229 -10.15 6.95 6.18
C ALA A 229 -10.84 6.08 5.11
N ASP A 230 -10.57 6.28 3.82
CA ASP A 230 -11.11 5.45 2.74
C ASP A 230 -10.40 4.09 2.62
N SER A 231 -9.09 3.99 2.86
CA SER A 231 -8.37 2.70 2.88
C SER A 231 -8.85 1.82 4.02
N MET A 232 -9.00 2.35 5.24
CA MET A 232 -9.56 1.62 6.38
C MET A 232 -11.03 1.23 6.16
N LEU A 233 -11.84 2.05 5.49
CA LEU A 233 -13.23 1.70 5.13
C LEU A 233 -13.29 0.67 4.00
N THR A 234 -12.32 0.68 3.08
CA THR A 234 -12.17 -0.30 2.00
C THR A 234 -11.83 -1.67 2.58
N GLU A 235 -10.82 -1.73 3.46
CA GLU A 235 -10.48 -2.91 4.28
C GLU A 235 -11.69 -3.45 5.05
N SER A 236 -12.39 -2.58 5.79
CA SER A 236 -13.56 -2.95 6.61
C SER A 236 -14.72 -3.54 5.80
N ARG A 237 -14.94 -3.04 4.58
CA ARG A 237 -15.96 -3.58 3.67
C ARG A 237 -15.55 -4.92 3.11
N VAL A 238 -14.29 -5.08 2.69
CA VAL A 238 -13.75 -6.37 2.23
C VAL A 238 -13.82 -7.44 3.33
N GLN A 239 -13.47 -7.09 4.58
CA GLN A 239 -13.66 -7.94 5.76
C GLN A 239 -15.12 -8.42 5.88
N ARG A 240 -16.06 -7.48 5.89
CA ARG A 240 -17.50 -7.75 6.04
C ARG A 240 -18.07 -8.58 4.88
N ASP A 241 -17.70 -8.26 3.65
CA ASP A 241 -18.26 -8.87 2.44
C ASP A 241 -17.79 -10.33 2.27
N LEU A 242 -16.52 -10.60 2.61
CA LEU A 242 -15.92 -11.94 2.56
C LEU A 242 -16.18 -12.78 3.82
N ASN A 243 -16.31 -12.13 4.98
CA ASN A 243 -16.50 -12.78 6.28
C ASN A 243 -17.53 -12.03 7.16
N PRO A 244 -18.84 -12.08 6.81
CA PRO A 244 -19.88 -11.29 7.49
C PRO A 244 -20.15 -11.69 8.95
N ASN A 245 -19.60 -12.83 9.41
CA ASN A 245 -19.67 -13.29 10.81
C ASN A 245 -18.32 -13.14 11.54
N GLY A 246 -17.32 -12.51 10.91
CA GLY A 246 -16.00 -12.29 11.47
C GLY A 246 -15.92 -11.11 12.44
N GLU A 247 -14.81 -11.00 13.16
CA GLU A 247 -14.49 -9.82 13.96
C GLU A 247 -14.28 -8.60 13.04
N PRO A 248 -15.03 -7.49 13.22
CA PRO A 248 -14.87 -6.29 12.40
C PRO A 248 -13.46 -5.70 12.43
N THR A 249 -13.05 -5.05 11.34
CA THR A 249 -11.82 -4.23 11.31
C THR A 249 -11.83 -3.19 12.42
N LYS A 250 -10.76 -3.19 13.23
CA LYS A 250 -10.57 -2.33 14.40
C LYS A 250 -9.30 -1.52 14.26
N PHE A 251 -9.39 -0.24 14.55
CA PHE A 251 -8.24 0.61 14.74
C PHE A 251 -7.89 0.68 16.23
N HIS A 252 -6.69 0.23 16.58
CA HIS A 252 -6.17 0.17 17.95
C HIS A 252 -5.32 1.40 18.25
N PHE A 253 -5.62 2.10 19.35
CA PHE A 253 -4.98 3.36 19.70
C PHE A 253 -4.63 3.46 21.19
N TYR A 254 -3.67 4.32 21.52
CA TYR A 254 -3.38 4.71 22.90
C TYR A 254 -4.27 5.85 23.36
N ARG A 255 -4.89 5.68 24.52
CA ARG A 255 -5.62 6.70 25.27
C ARG A 255 -4.65 7.67 25.97
N ALA A 256 -5.19 8.78 26.46
CA ALA A 256 -4.43 9.76 27.26
C ALA A 256 -3.91 9.21 28.61
N ASP A 257 -4.54 8.14 29.13
CA ASP A 257 -4.09 7.40 30.32
C ASP A 257 -3.02 6.31 30.00
N GLY A 258 -2.59 6.22 28.73
CA GLY A 258 -1.60 5.25 28.25
C GLY A 258 -2.15 3.84 28.00
N GLN A 259 -3.42 3.56 28.30
CA GLN A 259 -4.03 2.27 28.00
C GLN A 259 -4.37 2.15 26.50
N THR A 260 -4.43 0.91 26.01
CA THR A 260 -4.86 0.62 24.63
C THR A 260 -6.38 0.47 24.56
N ASP A 261 -6.98 1.07 23.54
CA ASP A 261 -8.42 1.03 23.24
C ASP A 261 -8.61 0.76 21.74
N SER A 262 -9.85 0.56 21.28
CA SER A 262 -10.12 0.34 19.85
C SER A 262 -11.51 0.77 19.41
N ILE A 263 -11.58 1.49 18.28
CA ILE A 263 -12.83 1.66 17.54
C ILE A 263 -12.94 0.58 16.46
N LYS A 264 -14.16 0.12 16.16
CA LYS A 264 -14.45 -0.60 14.92
C LYS A 264 -14.69 0.43 13.82
N ILE A 265 -13.98 0.35 12.70
CA ILE A 265 -13.95 1.43 11.71
C ILE A 265 -15.32 1.70 11.07
N GLN A 266 -15.96 0.65 10.54
CA GLN A 266 -17.24 0.78 9.85
C GLN A 266 -18.36 1.26 10.80
N GLU A 267 -18.50 0.68 12.00
CA GLU A 267 -19.50 1.11 13.00
C GLU A 267 -19.29 2.57 13.47
N TYR A 268 -18.04 3.04 13.54
CA TYR A 268 -17.74 4.44 13.87
C TYR A 268 -18.15 5.38 12.73
N ALA A 269 -17.81 5.04 11.48
CA ALA A 269 -18.14 5.84 10.31
C ALA A 269 -19.65 5.86 10.01
N ASP A 270 -20.37 4.77 10.24
CA ASP A 270 -21.83 4.72 10.07
C ASP A 270 -22.57 5.53 11.14
N LYS A 271 -22.02 5.61 12.37
CA LYS A 271 -22.62 6.36 13.48
C LYS A 271 -22.32 7.86 13.45
N TYR A 272 -21.11 8.26 13.05
CA TYR A 272 -20.63 9.65 13.16
C TYR A 272 -20.24 10.29 11.82
N GLY A 273 -20.24 9.54 10.72
CA GLY A 273 -19.84 9.99 9.38
C GLY A 273 -18.32 9.96 9.14
N LYS A 274 -17.92 9.90 7.85
CA LYS A 274 -16.50 9.84 7.45
C LYS A 274 -15.67 10.99 8.04
N GLN A 275 -16.18 12.22 8.10
CA GLN A 275 -15.40 13.36 8.61
C GLN A 275 -15.06 13.20 10.10
N ALA A 276 -15.94 12.58 10.91
CA ALA A 276 -15.61 12.28 12.30
C ALA A 276 -14.50 11.23 12.40
N LEU A 277 -14.51 10.22 11.53
CA LEU A 277 -13.41 9.24 11.45
C LEU A 277 -12.09 9.91 11.04
N VAL A 278 -12.13 10.84 10.08
CA VAL A 278 -10.98 11.63 9.64
C VAL A 278 -10.37 12.44 10.80
N GLU A 279 -11.15 13.24 11.53
CA GLU A 279 -10.62 14.01 12.67
C GLU A 279 -10.17 13.11 13.85
N PHE A 280 -10.81 11.95 14.02
CA PHE A 280 -10.38 10.94 14.99
C PHE A 280 -9.01 10.35 14.63
N LEU A 281 -8.84 9.78 13.43
CA LEU A 281 -7.57 9.19 12.98
C LEU A 281 -6.43 10.22 12.94
N ARG A 282 -6.74 11.49 12.66
CA ARG A 282 -5.77 12.59 12.66
C ARG A 282 -5.09 12.76 14.02
N THR A 283 -5.82 12.53 15.12
CA THR A 283 -5.39 12.85 16.49
C THR A 283 -5.14 11.61 17.36
N ALA A 284 -5.77 10.48 17.04
CA ALA A 284 -5.56 9.21 17.73
C ALA A 284 -4.17 8.65 17.45
N LYS A 285 -3.45 8.25 18.51
CA LYS A 285 -2.11 7.67 18.42
C LYS A 285 -2.22 6.15 18.21
N PRO A 286 -1.86 5.58 17.05
CA PRO A 286 -1.99 4.14 16.78
C PRO A 286 -1.14 3.29 17.74
N VAL A 287 -1.52 2.03 17.97
CA VAL A 287 -0.70 1.06 18.70
C VAL A 287 0.34 0.45 17.77
N GLY A 288 1.63 0.64 18.05
CA GLY A 288 2.73 0.08 17.26
C GLY A 288 4.10 0.69 17.55
N ALA A 289 5.12 0.19 16.86
CA ALA A 289 6.42 0.86 16.81
C ALA A 289 6.29 2.21 16.07
N ASN A 290 7.03 3.23 16.50
CA ASN A 290 6.98 4.59 15.93
C ASN A 290 5.58 5.26 15.95
N ALA A 291 4.70 4.83 16.86
CA ALA A 291 3.36 5.36 17.05
C ALA A 291 3.30 6.91 17.13
N ARG A 292 2.89 7.55 16.02
CA ARG A 292 2.55 8.97 15.90
C ARG A 292 1.15 9.09 15.26
N PRO A 293 0.30 10.07 15.65
CA PRO A 293 -0.98 10.30 14.99
C PRO A 293 -0.82 10.55 13.48
N TYR A 294 -1.81 10.16 12.67
CA TYR A 294 -1.71 10.29 11.22
C TYR A 294 -1.64 11.75 10.75
N GLY A 295 -2.26 12.69 11.48
CA GLY A 295 -2.14 14.12 11.18
C GLY A 295 -0.70 14.62 11.30
N GLU A 296 0.02 14.18 12.34
CA GLU A 296 1.46 14.45 12.48
C GLU A 296 2.30 13.70 11.43
N HIS A 297 1.87 12.49 11.05
CA HIS A 297 2.50 11.71 10.00
C HIS A 297 2.49 12.46 8.67
N TYR A 298 1.31 12.79 8.13
CA TYR A 298 1.20 13.44 6.83
C TYR A 298 1.67 14.89 6.86
N SER A 299 1.47 15.63 7.97
CA SER A 299 2.03 16.98 8.12
C SER A 299 3.55 17.01 7.94
N SER A 300 4.27 15.95 8.35
CA SER A 300 5.73 15.87 8.17
C SER A 300 6.19 15.79 6.70
N PHE A 301 5.30 15.45 5.76
CA PHE A 301 5.61 15.38 4.32
C PHE A 301 5.35 16.68 3.57
N TYR A 302 4.58 17.62 4.11
CA TYR A 302 4.19 18.85 3.39
C TYR A 302 5.38 19.72 2.93
N LYS A 303 6.53 19.70 3.61
CA LYS A 303 7.71 20.39 3.10
C LYS A 303 8.20 19.76 1.78
N ALA A 304 8.33 18.44 1.74
CA ALA A 304 8.77 17.73 0.54
C ALA A 304 7.75 17.85 -0.61
N TYR A 305 6.46 18.05 -0.32
CA TYR A 305 5.44 18.42 -1.32
C TYR A 305 5.82 19.71 -2.03
N VAL A 306 5.96 20.80 -1.28
CA VAL A 306 6.20 22.15 -1.82
C VAL A 306 7.55 22.23 -2.54
N ASP A 307 8.57 21.58 -2.00
CA ASP A 307 9.92 21.57 -2.56
C ASP A 307 10.00 20.82 -3.91
N ASN A 308 9.26 19.72 -4.09
CA ASN A 308 9.34 18.86 -5.29
C ASN A 308 8.18 19.05 -6.29
N PHE A 309 7.13 19.79 -5.94
CA PHE A 309 5.89 19.91 -6.73
C PHE A 309 6.14 20.20 -8.22
N ASP A 310 6.95 21.22 -8.54
CA ASP A 310 7.14 21.67 -9.92
C ASP A 310 7.93 20.66 -10.77
N GLN A 311 8.79 19.85 -10.13
CA GLN A 311 9.45 18.71 -10.79
C GLN A 311 8.50 17.51 -10.95
N ASN A 312 7.65 17.25 -9.94
CA ASN A 312 6.75 16.10 -9.95
C ASN A 312 5.57 16.29 -10.92
N LYS A 313 5.05 17.52 -11.05
CA LYS A 313 3.81 17.83 -11.77
C LYS A 313 3.78 17.29 -13.21
N PRO A 314 4.80 17.44 -14.08
CA PRO A 314 4.76 16.93 -15.45
C PRO A 314 4.54 15.42 -15.56
N ALA A 315 5.06 14.63 -14.61
CA ALA A 315 4.85 13.19 -14.57
C ALA A 315 3.47 12.82 -13.98
N VAL A 316 3.01 13.55 -12.97
CA VAL A 316 1.67 13.39 -12.41
C VAL A 316 0.59 13.75 -13.44
N ASP A 317 0.74 14.87 -14.16
CA ASP A 317 -0.15 15.28 -15.24
C ASP A 317 -0.21 14.22 -16.36
N LYS A 318 0.93 13.60 -16.69
CA LYS A 318 0.97 12.45 -17.61
C LYS A 318 0.15 11.27 -17.08
N TYR A 319 0.34 10.87 -15.82
CA TYR A 319 -0.41 9.77 -15.22
C TYR A 319 -1.92 10.04 -15.14
N ILE A 320 -2.34 11.23 -14.73
CA ILE A 320 -3.76 11.63 -14.73
C ILE A 320 -4.32 11.64 -16.17
N THR A 321 -3.54 12.08 -17.15
CA THR A 321 -3.95 12.03 -18.58
C THR A 321 -4.10 10.60 -19.09
N GLN A 322 -3.20 9.68 -18.71
CA GLN A 322 -3.31 8.26 -19.06
C GLN A 322 -4.53 7.60 -18.41
N TRP A 323 -4.79 7.89 -17.13
CA TRP A 323 -5.98 7.41 -16.40
C TRP A 323 -7.29 7.88 -17.05
N VAL A 324 -7.40 9.16 -17.42
CA VAL A 324 -8.57 9.68 -18.14
C VAL A 324 -8.67 9.09 -19.55
N ALA A 325 -7.54 8.79 -20.22
CA ALA A 325 -7.54 8.14 -21.53
C ALA A 325 -8.00 6.66 -21.49
N SER A 326 -7.85 5.98 -20.36
CA SER A 326 -8.46 4.65 -20.12
C SER A 326 -9.99 4.70 -19.89
N GLY A 327 -10.57 5.91 -19.73
CA GLY A 327 -12.02 6.11 -19.61
C GLY A 327 -12.53 6.37 -18.18
N HIS A 328 -11.64 6.42 -17.19
CA HIS A 328 -11.98 6.83 -15.82
C HIS A 328 -12.13 8.36 -15.72
N LYS A 329 -12.68 8.86 -14.61
CA LYS A 329 -12.80 10.30 -14.41
C LYS A 329 -11.55 10.90 -13.79
N ARG A 330 -11.41 12.22 -13.93
CA ARG A 330 -10.24 12.95 -13.41
C ARG A 330 -10.24 13.06 -11.89
N GLU A 331 -11.41 13.23 -11.28
CA GLU A 331 -11.58 13.37 -9.83
C GLU A 331 -11.38 12.07 -9.04
N ASP A 332 -11.37 10.93 -9.74
CA ASP A 332 -11.17 9.60 -9.14
C ASP A 332 -9.69 9.36 -8.78
N ILE A 333 -8.74 9.99 -9.49
CA ILE A 333 -7.28 9.85 -9.33
C ILE A 333 -6.63 11.00 -8.56
#